data_AF-A0A1H0W5F7-F1
#
_entry.id   AF-A0A1H0W5F7-F1
#
_cell.length_a   1.000
_cell.length_b   1.000
_cell.length_c   1.000
_cell.angle_alpha   90.00
_cell.angle_beta   90.00
_cell.angle_gamma   90.00
#
_symmetry.space_group_name_H-M   'P 1'
#
loop_
_entity.id
_entity.type
_entity.pdbx_description
1 polymer ?
#
loop_
_entity_poly.entity_id
_entity_poly.type
_entity_poly.pdbx_seq_one_letter_code
_entity_poly.pdbx_strand_id
1 'polypeptide(L)'
;MIWPDFITTVGFTGSEQLFQLVLQEKFYKPLNKKGFAVSLIEVEKNDIIPADGFLNFPSWINFYLTEDFVIGEYNSTSEFYTELAAKLEDIFKMIGRKEDRATLESMRAARYSFFYRCNDGRILLFQLHNNASEVLMWRFKQSLDFISDLLAAKTPEVENAINKGYSYNDLIYYVGYLNDSWRIIDPLLYVADQINSEYRQHADLRTHKPDIILQEDNLN
;
A
#
# COMPACT_ATOMS: atom_id res chain seq x y z
N MET A 1 -8.64 10.64 7.20
CA MET A 1 -7.76 10.77 6.03
C MET A 1 -8.42 11.70 5.05
N ILE A 2 -7.71 12.73 4.62
CA ILE A 2 -8.12 13.60 3.52
C ILE A 2 -7.31 13.17 2.31
N TRP A 3 -7.98 12.88 1.19
CA TRP A 3 -7.26 12.65 -0.07
C TRP A 3 -6.49 13.93 -0.43
N PRO A 4 -5.17 13.86 -0.68
CA PRO A 4 -4.38 15.07 -0.92
C PRO A 4 -4.86 15.76 -2.20
N ASP A 5 -4.83 17.09 -2.20
CA ASP A 5 -5.19 17.87 -3.38
C ASP A 5 -4.01 17.88 -4.36
N PHE A 6 -4.20 17.20 -5.50
CA PHE A 6 -3.27 17.25 -6.63
C PHE A 6 -4.04 17.01 -7.94
N ILE A 7 -3.60 17.68 -9.01
CA ILE A 7 -4.30 17.71 -10.32
C ILE A 7 -3.67 16.72 -11.32
N THR A 8 -2.51 16.14 -10.99
CA THR A 8 -1.78 15.25 -11.88
C THR A 8 -2.23 13.80 -11.76
N THR A 9 -1.78 12.93 -12.67
CA THR A 9 -2.14 11.52 -12.69
C THR A 9 -1.52 10.71 -11.54
N VAL A 10 -0.35 11.14 -11.05
CA VAL A 10 0.31 10.54 -9.88
C VAL A 10 0.76 11.62 -8.89
N GLY A 11 0.48 11.40 -7.62
CA GLY A 11 1.02 12.15 -6.49
C GLY A 11 1.96 11.28 -5.64
N PHE A 12 2.94 11.87 -4.98
CA PHE A 12 3.76 11.17 -4.00
C PHE A 12 4.22 12.09 -2.87
N THR A 13 4.40 11.51 -1.68
CA THR A 13 4.92 12.21 -0.50
C THR A 13 5.81 11.31 0.33
N GLY A 14 6.83 11.91 0.93
CA GLY A 14 7.68 11.27 1.91
C GLY A 14 7.13 11.53 3.31
N SER A 15 7.20 10.52 4.17
CA SER A 15 6.87 10.68 5.59
C SER A 15 7.75 11.70 6.32
N GLU A 16 8.98 11.92 5.85
CA GLU A 16 9.96 12.80 6.48
C GLU A 16 10.77 13.55 5.42
N GLN A 17 11.46 14.61 5.84
CA GLN A 17 12.26 15.46 4.95
C GLN A 17 13.28 14.67 4.12
N LEU A 18 13.87 13.62 4.69
CA LEU A 18 14.81 12.75 3.97
C LEU A 18 14.14 12.05 2.79
N PHE A 19 13.01 11.37 3.04
CA PHE A 19 12.27 10.66 2.00
C PHE A 19 11.64 11.62 0.99
N GLN A 20 11.21 12.79 1.46
CA GLN A 20 10.72 13.87 0.61
C GLN A 20 11.80 14.35 -0.36
N LEU A 21 13.02 14.57 0.12
CA LEU A 21 14.16 14.97 -0.72
C LEU A 21 14.53 13.86 -1.72
N VAL A 22 14.50 12.60 -1.29
CA VAL A 22 14.72 11.45 -2.18
C VAL A 22 13.69 11.44 -3.31
N LEU A 23 12.40 11.58 -3.00
CA LEU A 23 11.34 11.68 -4.00
C LEU A 23 11.53 12.89 -4.92
N GLN A 24 11.92 14.04 -4.36
CA GLN A 24 12.15 15.25 -5.15
C GLN A 24 13.27 15.06 -6.18
N GLU A 25 14.42 14.55 -5.76
CA GLU A 25 15.61 14.44 -6.62
C GLU A 25 15.58 13.24 -7.56
N LYS A 26 15.02 12.10 -7.11
CA LYS A 26 15.07 10.84 -7.85
C LYS A 26 13.79 10.54 -8.63
N PHE A 27 12.67 11.13 -8.24
CA PHE A 27 11.36 10.85 -8.82
C PHE A 27 10.79 12.10 -9.53
N TYR A 28 10.49 13.16 -8.78
CA TYR A 28 9.82 14.35 -9.28
C TYR A 28 10.62 15.09 -10.36
N LYS A 29 11.83 15.55 -10.04
CA LYS A 29 12.64 16.35 -10.97
C LYS A 29 12.91 15.60 -12.28
N PRO A 30 13.30 14.31 -12.28
CA PRO A 30 13.50 13.56 -13.52
C PRO A 30 12.23 13.41 -14.37
N LEU A 31 11.09 13.06 -13.75
CA LEU A 31 9.83 12.87 -14.47
C LEU A 31 9.29 14.20 -15.02
N ASN A 32 9.35 15.26 -14.22
CA ASN A 32 8.92 16.59 -14.64
C ASN A 32 9.79 17.18 -15.76
N LYS A 33 11.12 16.91 -15.75
CA LYS A 33 12.01 17.29 -16.87
C LYS A 33 11.65 16.64 -18.20
N LYS A 34 11.01 15.47 -18.16
CA LYS A 34 10.48 14.77 -19.33
C LYS A 34 9.06 15.23 -19.71
N GLY A 35 8.47 16.17 -18.96
CA GLY A 35 7.15 16.71 -19.22
C GLY A 35 5.99 15.86 -18.68
N PHE A 36 6.27 14.88 -17.82
CA PHE A 36 5.22 14.05 -17.24
C PHE A 36 4.47 14.78 -16.11
N ALA A 37 3.16 14.58 -16.06
CA ALA A 37 2.29 15.15 -15.04
C ALA A 37 2.43 14.39 -13.72
N VAL A 38 3.26 14.91 -12.82
CA VAL A 38 3.47 14.37 -11.47
C VAL A 38 3.43 15.45 -10.42
N SER A 39 2.96 15.11 -9.21
CA SER A 39 2.94 16.02 -8.07
C SER A 39 3.76 15.48 -6.91
N LEU A 40 4.65 16.32 -6.39
CA LEU A 40 5.28 16.12 -5.09
C LEU A 40 4.43 16.83 -4.04
N ILE A 41 3.66 16.07 -3.28
CA ILE A 41 2.77 16.58 -2.24
C ILE A 41 3.61 16.96 -1.02
N GLU A 42 3.29 18.07 -0.36
CA GLU A 42 3.98 18.46 0.87
C GLU A 42 3.82 17.41 1.98
N VAL A 43 4.74 17.44 2.94
CA VAL A 43 4.74 16.50 4.06
C VAL A 43 3.68 16.95 5.08
N GLU A 44 2.41 16.69 4.83
CA GLU A 44 1.34 16.91 5.82
C GLU A 44 1.13 15.63 6.64
N LYS A 45 1.76 15.59 7.81
CA LYS A 45 1.94 14.36 8.61
C LYS A 45 0.68 13.79 9.25
N ASN A 46 -0.37 14.58 9.47
CA ASN A 46 -1.43 14.16 10.39
C ASN A 46 -2.78 13.85 9.73
N ASP A 47 -3.11 14.48 8.59
CA ASP A 47 -4.46 14.35 8.01
C ASP A 47 -4.53 13.39 6.82
N ILE A 48 -3.39 13.07 6.19
CA ILE A 48 -3.32 12.28 4.96
C ILE A 48 -3.33 10.76 5.22
N ILE A 49 -3.11 10.29 6.45
CA ILE A 49 -2.96 8.85 6.77
C ILE A 49 -4.02 8.43 7.80
N PRO A 50 -4.57 7.20 7.74
CA PRO A 50 -5.43 6.68 8.81
C PRO A 50 -4.74 6.75 10.17
N ALA A 51 -5.43 7.27 11.19
CA ALA A 51 -4.91 7.39 12.56
C ALA A 51 -5.43 6.26 13.47
N ASP A 52 -5.86 5.13 12.91
CA ASP A 52 -6.40 3.97 13.64
C ASP A 52 -5.35 3.13 14.37
N GLY A 53 -4.06 3.42 14.17
CA GLY A 53 -2.97 2.68 14.79
C GLY A 53 -2.77 1.27 14.23
N PHE A 54 -3.51 0.87 13.20
CA PHE A 54 -3.24 -0.39 12.48
C PHE A 54 -1.99 -0.26 11.62
N LEU A 55 -1.82 0.92 11.01
CA LEU A 55 -0.57 1.32 10.39
C LEU A 55 0.39 1.80 11.47
N ASN A 56 1.61 1.27 11.47
CA ASN A 56 2.68 1.94 12.19
C ASN A 56 2.94 3.24 11.41
N PHE A 57 2.76 4.36 12.10
CA PHE A 57 2.89 5.72 11.60
C PHE A 57 4.13 5.90 10.71
N PRO A 58 4.05 6.79 9.72
CA PRO A 58 3.80 6.55 8.29
C PRO A 58 4.83 5.64 7.56
N SER A 59 4.37 4.96 6.49
CA SER A 59 5.28 4.41 5.49
C SER A 59 6.26 5.48 5.01
N TRP A 60 7.51 5.08 4.78
CA TRP A 60 8.57 6.00 4.40
C TRP A 60 8.21 6.84 3.18
N ILE A 61 7.59 6.20 2.18
CA ILE A 61 7.13 6.82 0.94
C ILE A 61 5.68 6.38 0.66
N ASN A 62 4.86 7.33 0.24
CA ASN A 62 3.45 7.12 -0.12
C ASN A 62 3.20 7.61 -1.54
N PHE A 63 2.48 6.81 -2.32
CA PHE A 63 2.08 7.11 -3.69
C PHE A 63 0.55 7.20 -3.78
N TYR A 64 0.05 8.17 -4.52
CA TYR A 64 -1.37 8.37 -4.80
C TYR A 64 -1.58 8.19 -6.30
N LEU A 65 -2.37 7.18 -6.64
CA LEU A 65 -2.66 6.77 -7.99
C LEU A 65 -4.09 7.18 -8.33
N THR A 66 -4.26 7.78 -9.50
CA THR A 66 -5.58 8.11 -10.06
C THR A 66 -6.03 7.04 -11.04
N GLU A 67 -7.32 7.02 -11.37
CA GLU A 67 -7.85 6.18 -12.44
C GLU A 67 -7.20 6.51 -13.79
N ASP A 68 -7.00 7.79 -14.10
CA ASP A 68 -6.34 8.24 -15.33
C ASP A 68 -4.93 7.63 -15.48
N PHE A 69 -4.19 7.49 -14.38
CA PHE A 69 -2.91 6.79 -14.42
C PHE A 69 -3.07 5.31 -14.79
N VAL A 70 -4.02 4.60 -14.19
CA VAL A 70 -4.20 3.16 -14.44
C VAL A 70 -4.68 2.91 -15.86
N ILE A 71 -5.70 3.64 -16.31
CA ILE A 71 -6.30 3.46 -17.63
C ILE A 71 -5.41 4.05 -18.73
N GLY A 72 -4.97 5.29 -18.56
CA GLY A 72 -4.27 6.07 -19.58
C GLY A 72 -2.80 5.73 -19.70
N GLU A 73 -2.14 5.35 -18.60
CA GLU A 73 -0.68 5.22 -18.56
C GLU A 73 -0.22 3.77 -18.35
N TYR A 74 -0.79 3.07 -17.37
CA TYR A 74 -0.42 1.68 -17.06
C TYR A 74 -0.94 0.70 -18.11
N ASN A 75 -2.26 0.66 -18.33
CA ASN A 75 -2.89 -0.28 -19.26
C ASN A 75 -2.41 -0.10 -20.71
N SER A 76 -2.06 1.12 -21.08
CA SER A 76 -1.50 1.46 -22.41
C SER A 76 0.00 1.17 -22.52
N THR A 77 0.68 0.84 -21.40
CA THR A 77 2.15 0.73 -21.32
C THR A 77 2.84 1.96 -21.90
N SER A 78 2.37 3.13 -21.48
CA SER A 78 2.92 4.43 -21.90
C SER A 78 4.41 4.59 -21.60
N GLU A 79 5.03 5.57 -22.27
CA GLU A 79 6.38 6.02 -21.91
C GLU A 79 6.43 6.51 -20.45
N PHE A 80 5.39 7.21 -20.00
CA PHE A 80 5.33 7.71 -18.63
C PHE A 80 5.34 6.57 -17.61
N TYR A 81 4.51 5.54 -17.79
CA TYR A 81 4.52 4.37 -16.90
C TYR A 81 5.89 3.68 -16.89
N THR A 82 6.50 3.49 -18.05
CA THR A 82 7.82 2.84 -18.16
C THR A 82 8.89 3.62 -17.40
N GLU A 83 8.90 4.94 -17.53
CA GLU A 83 9.82 5.82 -16.82
C GLU A 83 9.55 5.86 -15.31
N LEU A 84 8.28 5.92 -14.93
CA LEU A 84 7.87 5.89 -13.53
C LEU A 84 8.28 4.57 -12.86
N ALA A 85 8.05 3.44 -13.52
CA ALA A 85 8.42 2.12 -13.01
C ALA A 85 9.94 1.99 -12.85
N ALA A 86 10.73 2.49 -13.81
CA ALA A 86 12.19 2.48 -13.71
C ALA A 86 12.69 3.33 -12.53
N LYS A 87 12.10 4.51 -12.29
CA LYS A 87 12.45 5.33 -11.11
C LYS A 87 11.99 4.68 -9.81
N LEU A 88 10.88 3.96 -9.83
CA LEU A 88 10.39 3.26 -8.64
C LEU A 88 11.31 2.11 -8.25
N GLU A 89 11.80 1.37 -9.24
CA GLU A 89 12.79 0.31 -9.02
C GLU A 89 14.08 0.86 -8.40
N ASP A 90 14.56 2.02 -8.87
CA ASP A 90 15.72 2.70 -8.29
C ASP A 90 15.50 3.05 -6.81
N ILE A 91 14.31 3.56 -6.46
CA ILE A 91 13.93 3.88 -5.07
C ILE A 91 13.93 2.61 -4.21
N PHE A 92 13.31 1.53 -4.70
CA PHE A 92 13.25 0.25 -3.98
C PHE A 92 14.65 -0.31 -3.71
N LYS A 93 15.59 -0.17 -4.66
CA LYS A 93 16.99 -0.59 -4.49
C LYS A 93 17.77 0.26 -3.47
N MET A 94 17.48 1.55 -3.36
CA MET A 94 18.17 2.44 -2.42
C MET A 94 17.80 2.14 -0.97
N ILE A 95 16.51 1.91 -0.74
CA ILE A 95 15.91 1.82 0.59
C ILE A 95 15.88 0.36 1.09
N GLY A 96 15.97 -0.64 0.21
CA GLY A 96 16.02 -2.06 0.55
C GLY A 96 17.36 -2.58 1.11
N ARG A 97 18.35 -1.71 1.38
CA ARG A 97 19.64 -2.15 1.94
C ARG A 97 19.50 -2.60 3.39
N LYS A 98 19.72 -3.92 3.59
CA LYS A 98 19.71 -4.74 4.82
C LYS A 98 19.68 -3.96 6.15
N GLU A 99 18.58 -4.12 6.88
CA GLU A 99 18.61 -4.02 8.34
C GLU A 99 19.37 -5.22 8.91
N ASP A 100 20.14 -5.02 9.99
CA ASP A 100 20.83 -6.07 10.74
C ASP A 100 19.87 -7.03 11.48
N ARG A 101 18.55 -6.84 11.33
CA ARG A 101 17.51 -7.67 11.92
C ARG A 101 16.55 -8.13 10.84
N ALA A 102 16.20 -9.42 10.86
CA ALA A 102 15.09 -9.94 10.07
C ALA A 102 13.79 -9.31 10.60
N THR A 103 13.37 -8.21 9.99
CA THR A 103 12.02 -7.68 10.14
C THR A 103 11.09 -8.68 9.48
N LEU A 104 10.26 -9.37 10.26
CA LEU A 104 9.18 -10.22 9.75
C LEU A 104 8.34 -9.38 8.77
N GLU A 105 7.98 -9.96 7.62
CA GLU A 105 7.04 -9.32 6.69
C GLU A 105 5.72 -9.08 7.43
N SER A 106 5.51 -7.85 7.88
CA SER A 106 4.28 -7.41 8.53
C SER A 106 3.79 -6.16 7.83
N MET A 107 2.48 -6.08 7.57
CA MET A 107 1.85 -4.86 7.04
C MET A 107 2.09 -3.64 7.94
N ARG A 108 2.32 -3.86 9.24
CA ARG A 108 2.69 -2.79 10.18
C ARG A 108 4.10 -2.23 9.93
N ALA A 109 4.97 -2.95 9.24
CA ALA A 109 6.32 -2.50 8.90
C ALA A 109 6.44 -1.95 7.47
N ALA A 110 5.30 -1.64 6.82
CA ALA A 110 5.28 -1.17 5.44
C ALA A 110 6.16 0.07 5.22
N ARG A 111 7.19 -0.08 4.39
CA ARG A 111 8.07 1.03 3.98
C ARG A 111 7.44 1.86 2.87
N TYR A 112 6.55 1.26 2.08
CA TYR A 112 5.86 1.90 0.99
C TYR A 112 4.36 1.67 1.11
N SER A 113 3.60 2.69 0.75
CA SER A 113 2.15 2.57 0.59
C SER A 113 1.70 3.15 -0.74
N PHE A 114 0.71 2.52 -1.35
CA PHE A 114 0.05 3.00 -2.56
C PHE A 114 -1.44 3.17 -2.25
N PHE A 115 -1.94 4.36 -2.53
CA PHE A 115 -3.32 4.74 -2.34
C PHE A 115 -3.96 4.88 -3.71
N TYR A 116 -5.10 4.23 -3.91
CA TYR A 116 -5.92 4.38 -5.09
C TYR A 116 -7.32 4.82 -4.68
N ARG A 117 -7.85 5.87 -5.31
CA ARG A 117 -9.21 6.36 -5.04
C ARG A 117 -10.16 5.85 -6.12
N CYS A 118 -11.15 5.09 -5.71
CA CYS A 118 -12.28 4.66 -6.53
C CYS A 118 -13.20 5.83 -6.87
N ASN A 119 -13.99 5.69 -7.94
CA ASN A 119 -14.92 6.73 -8.40
C ASN A 119 -16.02 7.12 -7.41
N ASP A 120 -16.40 6.19 -6.53
CA ASP A 120 -17.36 6.46 -5.43
C ASP A 120 -16.70 7.07 -4.19
N GLY A 121 -15.41 7.38 -4.26
CA GLY A 121 -14.66 8.02 -3.19
C GLY A 121 -13.92 7.07 -2.28
N ARG A 122 -14.20 5.75 -2.31
CA ARG A 122 -13.48 4.75 -1.50
C ARG A 122 -11.99 4.76 -1.84
N ILE A 123 -11.14 4.45 -0.86
CA ILE A 123 -9.68 4.45 -1.00
C ILE A 123 -9.15 3.06 -0.69
N LEU A 124 -8.45 2.47 -1.66
CA LEU A 124 -7.71 1.24 -1.47
C LEU A 124 -6.27 1.57 -1.05
N LEU A 125 -5.85 0.98 0.08
CA LEU A 125 -4.51 1.15 0.62
C LEU A 125 -3.72 -0.15 0.50
N PHE A 126 -2.75 -0.16 -0.41
CA PHE A 126 -1.80 -1.25 -0.61
C PHE A 126 -0.52 -0.99 0.16
N GLN A 127 -0.07 -1.97 0.91
CA GLN A 127 1.10 -1.84 1.78
C GLN A 127 2.22 -2.78 1.37
N LEU A 128 3.43 -2.23 1.27
CA LEU A 128 4.58 -2.94 0.74
C LEU A 128 5.77 -2.89 1.70
N HIS A 129 6.23 -4.09 2.05
CA HIS A 129 7.49 -4.33 2.76
C HIS A 129 8.18 -5.55 2.15
N ASN A 130 9.42 -5.38 1.71
CA ASN A 130 10.34 -6.46 1.37
C ASN A 130 11.75 -5.90 1.31
N ASN A 131 12.76 -6.77 1.44
CA ASN A 131 14.17 -6.41 1.26
C ASN A 131 14.64 -6.63 -0.18
N ALA A 132 13.91 -7.41 -0.99
CA ALA A 132 14.20 -7.61 -2.40
C ALA A 132 13.42 -6.61 -3.27
N SER A 133 14.14 -5.79 -4.05
CA SER A 133 13.52 -4.80 -4.94
C SER A 133 12.71 -5.45 -6.06
N GLU A 134 13.10 -6.63 -6.55
CA GLU A 134 12.34 -7.33 -7.59
C GLU A 134 10.95 -7.73 -7.08
N VAL A 135 10.87 -8.18 -5.82
CA VAL A 135 9.61 -8.55 -5.17
C VAL A 135 8.72 -7.31 -4.98
N LEU A 136 9.30 -6.18 -4.57
CA LEU A 136 8.56 -4.93 -4.44
C LEU A 136 8.00 -4.45 -5.79
N MET A 137 8.81 -4.49 -6.86
CA MET A 137 8.35 -4.12 -8.20
C MET A 137 7.25 -5.06 -8.71
N TRP A 138 7.40 -6.36 -8.48
CA TRP A 138 6.40 -7.34 -8.88
C TRP A 138 5.08 -7.13 -8.15
N ARG A 139 5.10 -6.97 -6.82
CA ARG A 139 3.90 -6.70 -6.04
C ARG A 139 3.26 -5.34 -6.40
N PHE A 140 4.06 -4.31 -6.70
CA PHE A 140 3.57 -3.04 -7.21
C PHE A 140 2.81 -3.24 -8.54
N LYS A 141 3.40 -3.96 -9.50
CA LYS A 141 2.72 -4.28 -10.75
C LYS A 141 1.41 -5.03 -10.51
N GLN A 142 1.41 -6.04 -9.65
CA GLN A 142 0.19 -6.78 -9.30
C GLN A 142 -0.87 -5.91 -8.63
N SER A 143 -0.48 -4.84 -7.92
CA SER A 143 -1.46 -3.90 -7.36
C SER A 143 -2.14 -3.09 -8.46
N LEU A 144 -1.40 -2.72 -9.52
CA LEU A 144 -1.97 -2.08 -10.70
C LEU A 144 -2.87 -3.04 -11.49
N ASP A 145 -2.47 -4.30 -11.64
CA ASP A 145 -3.31 -5.36 -12.23
C ASP A 145 -4.62 -5.52 -11.45
N PHE A 146 -4.54 -5.58 -10.12
CA PHE A 146 -5.71 -5.65 -9.23
C PHE A 146 -6.66 -4.46 -9.41
N ILE A 147 -6.12 -3.23 -9.45
CA ILE A 147 -6.93 -2.02 -9.68
C ILE A 147 -7.54 -2.03 -11.08
N SER A 148 -6.77 -2.45 -12.09
CA SER A 148 -7.24 -2.53 -13.48
C SER A 148 -8.38 -3.54 -13.65
N ASP A 149 -8.28 -4.70 -12.99
CA ASP A 149 -9.34 -5.71 -13.01
C ASP A 149 -10.59 -5.26 -12.25
N LEU A 150 -10.42 -4.51 -11.14
CA LEU A 150 -11.53 -3.86 -10.43
C LEU A 150 -12.24 -2.84 -11.32
N LEU A 151 -11.49 -1.97 -12.00
CA LEU A 151 -12.03 -0.98 -12.95
C LEU A 151 -12.78 -1.64 -14.12
N ALA A 152 -12.31 -2.80 -14.57
CA ALA A 152 -12.96 -3.59 -15.62
C ALA A 152 -14.13 -4.46 -15.11
N ALA A 153 -14.51 -4.35 -13.83
CA ALA A 153 -15.54 -5.16 -13.17
C ALA A 153 -15.35 -6.68 -13.33
N LYS A 154 -14.10 -7.14 -13.37
CA LYS A 154 -13.76 -8.56 -13.55
C LYS A 154 -13.71 -9.35 -12.23
N THR A 155 -13.67 -8.65 -11.09
CA THR A 155 -13.48 -9.23 -9.76
C THR A 155 -14.64 -8.88 -8.82
N PRO A 156 -15.88 -9.36 -9.09
CA PRO A 156 -17.04 -9.06 -8.24
C PRO A 156 -16.88 -9.54 -6.79
N GLU A 157 -16.04 -10.55 -6.56
CA GLU A 157 -15.66 -11.02 -5.23
C GLU A 157 -14.87 -9.98 -4.43
N VAL A 158 -14.03 -9.17 -5.10
CA VAL A 158 -13.31 -8.06 -4.47
C VAL A 158 -14.28 -6.98 -4.06
N GLU A 159 -15.21 -6.61 -4.94
CA GLU A 159 -16.25 -5.62 -4.65
C GLU A 159 -17.11 -6.03 -3.43
N ASN A 160 -17.48 -7.31 -3.37
CA ASN A 160 -18.18 -7.87 -2.22
C ASN A 160 -17.33 -7.82 -0.94
N ALA A 161 -16.02 -8.10 -1.04
CA ALA A 161 -15.10 -8.01 0.08
C ALA A 161 -14.90 -6.56 0.57
N ILE A 162 -14.87 -5.57 -0.34
CA ILE A 162 -14.87 -4.15 0.03
C ILE A 162 -16.16 -3.82 0.80
N ASN A 163 -17.32 -4.23 0.30
CA ASN A 163 -18.61 -3.91 0.93
C ASN A 163 -18.81 -4.55 2.31
N LYS A 164 -18.12 -5.66 2.60
CA LYS A 164 -18.20 -6.39 3.88
C LYS A 164 -17.02 -6.13 4.82
N GLY A 165 -15.93 -5.58 4.29
CA GLY A 165 -14.69 -5.39 5.03
C GLY A 165 -14.74 -4.19 5.96
N TYR A 166 -13.92 -4.22 7.00
CA TYR A 166 -13.65 -3.04 7.81
C TYR A 166 -13.12 -1.90 6.94
N SER A 167 -13.60 -0.68 7.22
CA SER A 167 -13.04 0.53 6.64
C SER A 167 -12.79 1.59 7.70
N TYR A 168 -11.69 2.33 7.55
CA TYR A 168 -11.42 3.47 8.41
C TYR A 168 -12.25 4.68 7.94
N ASN A 169 -13.04 5.25 8.87
CA ASN A 169 -13.97 6.33 8.61
C ASN A 169 -14.88 6.09 7.39
N ASP A 170 -15.32 4.84 7.18
CA ASP A 170 -16.17 4.42 6.06
C ASP A 170 -15.58 4.70 4.66
N LEU A 171 -14.26 4.87 4.57
CA LEU A 171 -13.60 5.35 3.35
C LEU A 171 -12.42 4.50 2.91
N ILE A 172 -11.60 4.01 3.84
CA ILE A 172 -10.31 3.40 3.51
C ILE A 172 -10.35 1.91 3.77
N TYR A 173 -10.04 1.14 2.73
CA TYR A 173 -10.00 -0.30 2.74
C TYR A 173 -8.56 -0.78 2.61
N TYR A 174 -8.18 -1.66 3.52
CA TYR A 174 -6.83 -2.22 3.57
C TYR A 174 -6.71 -3.38 2.58
N VAL A 175 -5.62 -3.37 1.80
CA VAL A 175 -5.32 -4.42 0.84
C VAL A 175 -3.99 -5.08 1.22
N GLY A 176 -4.08 -6.35 1.58
CA GLY A 176 -2.94 -7.17 1.99
C GLY A 176 -2.49 -8.15 0.92
N TYR A 177 -1.19 -8.46 0.90
CA TYR A 177 -0.64 -9.48 0.02
C TYR A 177 -0.60 -10.83 0.73
N LEU A 178 -1.52 -11.74 0.40
CA LEU A 178 -1.70 -13.03 1.06
C LEU A 178 -1.89 -14.15 0.04
N ASN A 179 -1.22 -15.28 0.26
CA ASN A 179 -1.29 -16.46 -0.61
C ASN A 179 -1.05 -16.09 -2.09
N ASP A 180 0.02 -15.35 -2.36
CA ASP A 180 0.42 -14.89 -3.69
C ASP A 180 -0.61 -14.02 -4.46
N SER A 181 -1.46 -13.30 -3.72
CA SER A 181 -2.47 -12.41 -4.30
C SER A 181 -2.78 -11.22 -3.40
N TRP A 182 -3.20 -10.10 -4.01
CA TRP A 182 -3.79 -8.98 -3.27
C TRP A 182 -5.23 -9.30 -2.87
N ARG A 183 -5.60 -8.99 -1.62
CA ARG A 183 -6.95 -9.19 -1.08
C ARG A 183 -7.33 -8.06 -0.14
N ILE A 184 -8.61 -7.72 -0.10
CA ILE A 184 -9.15 -6.88 0.97
C ILE A 184 -8.99 -7.65 2.28
N ILE A 185 -8.48 -6.98 3.30
CA ILE A 185 -8.27 -7.55 4.63
C ILE A 185 -9.06 -6.76 5.66
N ASP A 186 -9.47 -7.46 6.72
CA ASP A 186 -9.81 -6.79 7.97
C ASP A 186 -8.51 -6.61 8.79
N PRO A 187 -8.13 -5.36 9.09
CA PRO A 187 -7.02 -5.05 9.97
C PRO A 187 -6.94 -5.85 11.26
N LEU A 188 -8.05 -5.96 11.99
CA LEU A 188 -8.08 -6.55 13.32
C LEU A 188 -7.88 -8.06 13.23
N LEU A 189 -8.55 -8.71 12.28
CA LEU A 189 -8.36 -10.14 12.02
C LEU A 189 -6.92 -10.43 11.60
N TYR A 190 -6.36 -9.59 10.73
CA TYR A 190 -4.98 -9.76 10.28
C TYR A 190 -3.96 -9.64 11.42
N VAL A 191 -4.12 -8.65 12.33
CA VAL A 191 -3.24 -8.54 13.51
C VAL A 191 -3.41 -9.75 14.43
N ALA A 192 -4.64 -10.18 14.68
CA ALA A 192 -4.90 -11.33 15.53
C ALA A 192 -4.24 -12.61 14.98
N ASP A 193 -4.36 -12.86 13.68
CA ASP A 193 -3.71 -13.99 13.01
C ASP A 193 -2.18 -13.91 13.09
N GLN A 194 -1.61 -12.71 12.91
CA GLN A 194 -0.17 -12.51 13.05
C GLN A 194 0.29 -12.78 14.48
N ILE A 195 -0.39 -12.22 15.49
CA ILE A 195 -0.05 -12.44 16.90
C ILE A 195 -0.19 -13.92 17.26
N ASN A 196 -1.27 -14.59 16.84
CA ASN A 196 -1.47 -16.02 17.08
C ASN A 196 -0.37 -16.87 16.43
N SER A 197 0.07 -16.50 15.23
CA SER A 197 1.15 -17.20 14.53
C SER A 197 2.49 -17.05 15.26
N GLU A 198 2.86 -15.82 15.63
CA GLU A 198 4.06 -15.53 16.43
C GLU A 198 4.01 -16.24 17.79
N TYR A 199 2.84 -16.24 18.42
CA TYR A 199 2.60 -16.93 19.67
C TYR A 199 2.82 -18.44 19.58
N ARG A 200 2.33 -19.08 18.50
CA ARG A 200 2.54 -20.52 18.25
C ARG A 200 4.00 -20.87 17.98
N GLN A 201 4.75 -19.99 17.30
CA GLN A 201 6.17 -20.21 17.01
C GLN A 201 7.06 -20.21 18.27
N HIS A 202 6.65 -19.50 19.31
CA HIS A 202 7.37 -19.39 20.58
C HIS A 202 6.70 -20.16 21.74
N ALA A 203 5.69 -20.99 21.44
CA ALA A 203 4.96 -21.74 22.44
C ALA A 203 5.79 -22.91 23.01
N ASP A 204 5.84 -23.01 24.34
CA ASP A 204 6.25 -24.24 25.00
C ASP A 204 5.17 -25.31 24.78
N LEU A 205 5.50 -26.32 23.98
CA LEU A 205 4.62 -27.42 23.54
C LEU A 205 3.97 -28.20 24.70
N ARG A 206 4.43 -28.02 25.95
CA ARG A 206 3.89 -28.69 27.14
C ARG A 206 2.75 -27.91 27.82
N THR A 207 2.48 -26.68 27.39
CA THR A 207 1.45 -25.82 27.96
C THR A 207 0.48 -25.39 26.87
N HIS A 208 -0.75 -25.91 26.88
CA HIS A 208 -1.83 -25.36 26.07
C HIS A 208 -2.18 -23.97 26.62
N LYS A 209 -1.78 -22.95 25.90
CA LYS A 209 -2.20 -21.58 26.21
C LYS A 209 -3.32 -21.15 25.26
N PRO A 210 -4.25 -20.27 25.71
CA PRO A 210 -5.42 -19.89 24.93
C PRO A 210 -5.03 -19.13 23.65
N ASP A 211 -5.73 -19.42 22.55
CA ASP A 211 -5.67 -18.62 21.32
C ASP A 211 -6.30 -17.23 21.57
N ILE A 212 -5.76 -16.19 20.94
CA ILE A 212 -6.41 -14.88 20.90
C ILE A 212 -7.47 -14.93 19.81
N ILE A 213 -8.71 -15.23 20.18
CA ILE A 213 -9.85 -15.30 19.27
C ILE A 213 -10.53 -13.94 19.26
N LEU A 214 -10.47 -13.21 18.15
CA LEU A 214 -11.46 -12.20 17.84
C LEU A 214 -12.65 -12.93 17.24
N GLN A 215 -13.80 -12.90 17.91
CA GLN A 215 -15.04 -13.38 17.31
C GLN A 215 -15.39 -12.43 16.17
N GLU A 216 -15.49 -12.94 14.95
CA GLU A 216 -16.29 -12.30 13.92
C GLU A 216 -17.72 -12.27 14.47
N ASP A 217 -18.20 -11.09 14.85
CA ASP A 217 -19.62 -10.90 15.13
C ASP A 217 -20.36 -11.21 13.82
N ASN A 218 -20.95 -12.40 13.75
CA ASN A 218 -21.94 -12.77 12.73
C ASN A 218 -23.20 -11.95 12.97
N LEU A 219 -23.15 -10.65 12.64
CA LEU A 219 -24.34 -9.83 12.50
C LEU A 219 -24.93 -10.12 11.11
N ASN A 220 -25.77 -11.15 11.07
CA ASN A 220 -26.70 -11.42 9.97
C ASN A 220 -27.63 -10.24 9.73
#